data_AF-A0A2R6VX44-F1
#
_entry.id   AF-A0A2R6VX44-F1
#
_cell.length_a   1.000
_cell.length_b   1.000
_cell.length_c   1.000
_cell.angle_alpha   90.00
_cell.angle_beta   90.00
_cell.angle_gamma   90.00
#
_symmetry.space_group_name_H-M   'P 1'
#
loop_
_entity.id
_entity.type
_entity.pdbx_description
1 polymer ?
#
loop_
_entity_poly.entity_id
_entity_poly.type
_entity_poly.pdbx_seq_one_letter_code
_entity_poly.pdbx_strand_id
1 'polypeptide(L)'
;MKSYAEAIKSAHISFCQEQEIEKTNQFARRKNVRISGLPESEKEGEECCHQVFAETLDVPNADVAQAFRIGTIGTQTRAIIVKFNDQTQRDTALANKAVLKGRRIWLDPDLTPLQVEARRKELAKVKEAQDAGFFAYLRDGQAIVTQRKRQSST
;
A
#
# COMPACT_ATOMS: atom_id res chain seq x y z
N MET A 1 42.30 9.99 10.43
CA MET A 1 41.52 10.08 9.18
C MET A 1 41.42 8.69 8.61
N LYS A 2 40.21 8.14 8.41
CA LYS A 2 40.07 6.86 7.68
C LYS A 2 40.60 7.06 6.26
N SER A 3 41.31 6.09 5.72
CA SER A 3 41.77 6.18 4.34
C SER A 3 40.56 6.21 3.39
N TYR A 4 40.72 6.83 2.22
CA TYR A 4 39.65 6.91 1.21
C TYR A 4 39.09 5.52 0.84
N ALA A 5 39.96 4.51 0.76
CA ALA A 5 39.58 3.14 0.48
C ALA A 5 38.72 2.51 1.60
N GLU A 6 39.02 2.80 2.87
CA GLU A 6 38.22 2.33 4.01
C GLU A 6 36.85 3.02 4.05
N ALA A 7 36.79 4.30 3.70
CA ALA A 7 35.53 5.04 3.63
C ALA A 7 34.59 4.44 2.56
N ILE A 8 35.12 4.12 1.37
CA ILE A 8 34.33 3.49 0.29
C ILE A 8 33.82 2.11 0.72
N LYS A 9 34.69 1.26 1.29
CA LYS A 9 34.29 -0.07 1.77
C LYS A 9 33.19 0.02 2.84
N SER A 10 33.34 0.93 3.80
CA SER A 10 32.35 1.16 4.84
C SER A 10 31.00 1.63 4.27
N ALA A 11 31.01 2.55 3.30
CA ALA A 11 29.80 3.04 2.66
C ALA A 11 29.09 1.93 1.86
N HIS A 12 29.86 1.10 1.15
CA HIS A 12 29.31 -0.03 0.40
C HIS A 12 28.65 -1.06 1.33
N ILE A 13 29.28 -1.38 2.46
CA ILE A 13 28.69 -2.29 3.46
C ILE A 13 27.38 -1.73 4.01
N SER A 14 27.35 -0.44 4.39
CA SER A 14 26.13 0.22 4.87
C SER A 14 25.00 0.15 3.84
N PHE A 15 25.32 0.46 2.59
CA PHE A 15 24.36 0.38 1.49
C PHE A 15 23.79 -1.03 1.34
N CYS A 16 24.64 -2.06 1.33
CA CYS A 16 24.17 -3.45 1.23
C CYS A 16 23.30 -3.85 2.42
N GLN A 17 23.63 -3.40 3.63
CA GLN A 17 22.81 -3.65 4.82
C GLN A 17 21.44 -2.98 4.73
N GLU A 18 21.38 -1.73 4.28
CA GLU A 18 20.12 -1.00 4.06
C GLU A 18 19.23 -1.72 3.04
N GLN A 19 19.80 -2.29 1.97
CA GLN A 19 19.04 -3.08 0.98
C GLN A 19 18.43 -4.34 1.59
N GLU A 20 19.17 -5.07 2.43
CA GLU A 20 18.66 -6.28 3.09
C GLU A 20 17.58 -5.97 4.14
N ILE A 21 17.75 -4.89 4.90
CA ILE A 21 16.73 -4.38 5.83
C ILE A 21 15.46 -4.03 5.05
N GLU A 22 15.59 -3.33 3.94
CA GLU A 22 14.45 -2.96 3.11
C GLU A 22 13.72 -4.20 2.55
N LYS A 23 14.44 -5.19 2.01
CA LYS A 23 13.83 -6.46 1.55
C LYS A 23 13.09 -7.17 2.67
N THR A 24 13.68 -7.22 3.87
CA THR A 24 13.07 -7.84 5.05
C THR A 24 11.79 -7.11 5.44
N ASN A 25 11.81 -5.78 5.45
CA ASN A 25 10.64 -4.95 5.75
C ASN A 25 9.53 -5.14 4.71
N GLN A 26 9.87 -5.20 3.42
CA GLN A 26 8.91 -5.48 2.35
C GLN A 26 8.27 -6.85 2.52
N PHE A 27 9.07 -7.87 2.85
CA PHE A 27 8.57 -9.23 3.08
C PHE A 27 7.62 -9.28 4.29
N ALA A 28 7.98 -8.62 5.40
CA ALA A 28 7.17 -8.56 6.60
C ALA A 28 5.80 -7.89 6.37
N ARG A 29 5.75 -6.88 5.50
CA ARG A 29 4.53 -6.13 5.16
C ARG A 29 3.76 -6.71 3.97
N ARG A 30 4.31 -7.71 3.28
CA ARG A 30 3.70 -8.24 2.05
C ARG A 30 2.27 -8.75 2.26
N LYS A 31 1.95 -9.28 3.44
CA LYS A 31 0.59 -9.78 3.75
C LYS A 31 -0.28 -8.74 4.46
N ASN A 32 0.18 -7.50 4.56
CA ASN A 32 -0.52 -6.45 5.26
C ASN A 32 -1.34 -5.58 4.30
N VAL A 33 -2.47 -5.11 4.79
CA VAL A 33 -3.23 -4.00 4.20
C VAL A 33 -3.41 -2.92 5.24
N ARG A 34 -3.57 -1.70 4.75
CA ARG A 34 -3.91 -0.52 5.54
C ARG A 34 -5.35 -0.11 5.22
N ILE A 35 -6.19 -0.07 6.24
CA ILE A 35 -7.56 0.42 6.15
C ILE A 35 -7.64 1.79 6.82
N SER A 36 -8.22 2.78 6.15
CA SER A 36 -8.47 4.11 6.72
C SER A 36 -9.95 4.46 6.62
N GLY A 37 -10.45 5.28 7.55
CA GLY A 37 -11.85 5.75 7.56
C GLY A 37 -12.83 4.84 8.31
N LEU A 38 -12.35 3.80 9.00
CA LEU A 38 -13.19 3.02 9.90
C LEU A 38 -13.37 3.78 11.24
N PRO A 39 -14.62 3.99 11.71
CA PRO A 39 -14.91 4.61 13.01
C PRO A 39 -14.13 3.94 14.14
N GLU A 40 -13.74 4.70 15.16
CA GLU A 40 -13.13 4.14 16.37
C GLU A 40 -14.20 3.77 17.39
N SER A 41 -14.16 2.55 17.92
CA SER A 41 -14.98 2.06 19.02
C SER A 41 -14.11 1.53 20.17
N GLU A 42 -14.61 1.64 21.40
CA GLU A 42 -13.92 1.13 22.58
C GLU A 42 -13.83 -0.41 22.61
N LYS A 43 -14.64 -1.11 21.81
CA LYS A 43 -14.68 -2.57 21.69
C LYS A 43 -13.99 -3.07 20.41
N GLU A 44 -12.93 -2.41 19.98
CA GLU A 44 -12.23 -2.80 18.76
C GLU A 44 -11.27 -3.97 18.95
N GLY A 45 -11.60 -5.09 18.29
CA GLY A 45 -10.71 -6.22 18.04
C GLY A 45 -10.64 -6.55 16.55
N GLU A 46 -10.21 -7.76 16.21
CA GLU A 46 -10.13 -8.26 14.82
C GLU A 46 -11.49 -8.21 14.10
N GLU A 47 -12.58 -8.30 14.85
CA GLU A 47 -13.97 -8.21 14.42
C GLU A 47 -14.32 -6.95 13.62
N CYS A 48 -13.66 -5.81 13.90
CA CYS A 48 -13.99 -4.56 13.22
C CYS A 48 -13.70 -4.58 11.71
N CYS A 49 -12.77 -5.45 11.28
CA CYS A 49 -12.39 -5.57 9.87
C CYS A 49 -13.12 -6.71 9.17
N HIS A 50 -13.59 -7.72 9.91
CA HIS A 50 -14.24 -8.91 9.33
C HIS A 50 -15.51 -8.56 8.55
N GLN A 51 -16.32 -7.62 9.04
CA GLN A 51 -17.51 -7.15 8.30
C GLN A 51 -17.13 -6.52 6.95
N VAL A 52 -16.09 -5.68 6.93
CA VAL A 52 -15.63 -5.03 5.69
C VAL A 52 -15.13 -6.09 4.68
N PHE A 53 -14.40 -7.09 5.14
CA PHE A 53 -13.88 -8.15 4.27
C PHE A 53 -14.97 -9.07 3.74
N ALA A 54 -15.84 -9.58 4.61
CA ALA A 54 -16.88 -10.52 4.25
C ALA A 54 -18.01 -9.88 3.44
N GLU A 55 -18.50 -8.71 3.87
CA GLU A 55 -19.70 -8.10 3.27
C GLU A 55 -19.38 -7.21 2.06
N THR A 56 -18.17 -6.65 1.99
CA THR A 56 -17.85 -5.63 0.97
C THR A 56 -16.75 -6.04 0.00
N LEU A 57 -15.78 -6.85 0.43
CA LEU A 57 -14.59 -7.16 -0.37
C LEU A 57 -14.53 -8.60 -0.90
N ASP A 58 -15.61 -9.37 -0.71
CA ASP A 58 -15.75 -10.77 -1.16
C ASP A 58 -14.62 -11.67 -0.66
N VAL A 59 -14.21 -11.49 0.60
CA VAL A 59 -13.28 -12.37 1.30
C VAL A 59 -14.04 -12.99 2.47
N PRO A 60 -14.91 -13.99 2.22
CA PRO A 60 -15.61 -14.70 3.29
C PRO A 60 -14.58 -15.42 4.17
N ASN A 61 -14.75 -15.34 5.48
CA ASN A 61 -13.85 -15.95 6.47
C ASN A 61 -12.38 -15.53 6.28
N ALA A 62 -12.14 -14.21 6.18
CA ALA A 62 -10.79 -13.66 6.13
C ALA A 62 -9.94 -14.19 7.30
N ASP A 63 -8.85 -14.89 6.98
CA ASP A 63 -7.90 -15.46 7.93
C ASP A 63 -6.88 -14.39 8.31
N VAL A 64 -7.24 -13.63 9.33
CA VAL A 64 -6.47 -12.51 9.86
C VAL A 64 -5.59 -13.01 10.99
N ALA A 65 -4.27 -12.78 10.85
CA ALA A 65 -3.30 -13.10 11.89
C ALA A 65 -3.25 -12.03 12.99
N GLN A 66 -3.48 -10.77 12.59
CA GLN A 66 -3.43 -9.63 13.50
C GLN A 66 -4.11 -8.42 12.87
N ALA A 67 -4.83 -7.64 13.68
CA ALA A 67 -5.29 -6.31 13.32
C ALA A 67 -4.99 -5.31 14.43
N PHE A 68 -4.40 -4.16 14.10
CA PHE A 68 -4.10 -3.12 15.08
C PHE A 68 -4.17 -1.72 14.49
N ARG A 69 -4.60 -0.75 15.30
CA ARG A 69 -4.63 0.67 14.93
C ARG A 69 -3.22 1.26 14.94
N ILE A 70 -2.94 2.16 14.01
CA ILE A 70 -1.69 2.90 13.89
C ILE A 70 -1.92 4.41 13.93
N GLY A 71 -0.95 5.12 14.49
CA GLY A 71 -1.00 6.58 14.66
C GLY A 71 -1.50 7.02 16.03
N THR A 72 -1.52 8.33 16.22
CA THR A 72 -1.89 8.98 17.48
C THR A 72 -3.40 9.14 17.59
N ILE A 73 -3.95 8.96 18.79
CA ILE A 73 -5.36 9.28 19.08
C ILE A 73 -5.55 10.78 18.87
N GLY A 74 -6.61 11.16 18.17
CA GLY A 74 -6.89 12.56 17.84
C GLY A 74 -8.26 12.76 17.20
N THR A 75 -8.40 13.84 16.43
CA THR A 75 -9.66 14.20 15.77
C THR A 75 -9.99 13.35 14.55
N GLN A 76 -8.99 12.63 14.00
CA GLN A 76 -9.16 11.74 12.87
C GLN A 76 -9.08 10.29 13.32
N THR A 77 -9.93 9.45 12.72
CA THR A 77 -9.89 7.99 12.93
C THR A 77 -8.55 7.43 12.48
N ARG A 78 -7.86 6.74 13.37
CA ARG A 78 -6.59 6.05 13.11
C ARG A 78 -6.76 4.97 12.04
N ALA A 79 -5.73 4.76 11.23
CA ALA A 79 -5.75 3.67 10.27
C ALA A 79 -5.56 2.33 10.99
N ILE A 80 -6.03 1.23 10.41
CA ILE A 80 -5.80 -0.14 10.89
C ILE A 80 -4.83 -0.81 9.93
N ILE A 81 -3.81 -1.47 10.48
CA ILE A 81 -3.03 -2.47 9.76
C ILE A 81 -3.65 -3.83 10.03
N VAL A 82 -4.00 -4.53 8.96
CA VAL A 82 -4.49 -5.91 9.03
C VAL A 82 -3.47 -6.81 8.33
N LYS A 83 -3.01 -7.84 9.04
CA LYS A 83 -2.10 -8.85 8.51
C LYS A 83 -2.87 -10.14 8.24
N PHE A 84 -2.86 -10.58 7.00
CA PHE A 84 -3.43 -11.87 6.61
C PHE A 84 -2.43 -13.01 6.81
N ASN A 85 -2.95 -14.20 7.12
CA ASN A 85 -2.17 -15.43 7.04
C ASN A 85 -1.96 -15.86 5.58
N ASP A 86 -3.00 -15.71 4.74
CA ASP A 86 -2.97 -16.01 3.31
C ASP A 86 -2.79 -14.75 2.45
N GLN A 87 -1.80 -14.78 1.57
CA GLN A 87 -1.57 -13.68 0.64
C GLN A 87 -2.66 -13.59 -0.44
N THR A 88 -3.27 -14.72 -0.82
CA THR A 88 -4.35 -14.74 -1.82
C THR A 88 -5.55 -13.94 -1.34
N GLN A 89 -5.95 -14.12 -0.08
CA GLN A 89 -7.03 -13.34 0.54
C GLN A 89 -6.71 -11.83 0.56
N ARG A 90 -5.47 -11.46 0.88
CA ARG A 90 -5.00 -10.08 0.79
C ARG A 90 -5.16 -9.52 -0.63
N ASP A 91 -4.77 -10.29 -1.64
CA ASP A 91 -4.78 -9.89 -3.04
C ASP A 91 -6.22 -9.75 -3.56
N THR A 92 -7.12 -10.66 -3.19
CA THR A 92 -8.56 -10.57 -3.46
C THR A 92 -9.18 -9.31 -2.85
N ALA A 93 -8.89 -9.01 -1.58
CA ALA A 93 -9.37 -7.80 -0.93
C ALA A 93 -8.92 -6.53 -1.69
N LEU A 94 -7.65 -6.47 -2.11
CA LEU A 94 -7.12 -5.34 -2.87
C LEU A 94 -7.70 -5.24 -4.29
N ALA A 95 -8.02 -6.36 -4.94
CA ALA A 95 -8.67 -6.38 -6.24
C ALA A 95 -10.09 -5.78 -6.17
N ASN A 96 -10.83 -6.09 -5.10
CA ASN A 96 -12.21 -5.66 -4.90
C ASN A 96 -12.35 -4.29 -4.24
N LYS A 97 -11.25 -3.60 -3.94
CA LYS A 97 -11.26 -2.29 -3.25
C LYS A 97 -12.08 -1.21 -3.96
N ALA A 98 -12.33 -1.35 -5.26
CA ALA A 98 -13.16 -0.41 -6.01
C ALA A 98 -14.59 -0.29 -5.45
N VAL A 99 -15.11 -1.33 -4.79
CA VAL A 99 -16.43 -1.35 -4.13
C VAL A 99 -16.50 -0.34 -2.98
N LEU A 100 -15.36 0.02 -2.37
CA LEU A 100 -15.29 0.99 -1.28
C LEU A 100 -15.40 2.45 -1.77
N LYS A 101 -15.38 2.69 -3.09
CA LYS A 101 -15.45 4.04 -3.65
C LYS A 101 -16.76 4.72 -3.24
N GLY A 102 -16.66 5.88 -2.59
CA GLY A 102 -17.81 6.65 -2.09
C GLY A 102 -18.20 6.32 -0.64
N ARG A 103 -17.70 5.23 -0.04
CA ARG A 103 -18.00 4.85 1.35
C ARG A 103 -17.12 5.53 2.40
N ARG A 104 -16.22 6.44 1.98
CA ARG A 104 -15.19 7.09 2.84
C ARG A 104 -14.29 6.09 3.59
N ILE A 105 -14.13 4.88 3.04
CA ILE A 105 -13.20 3.86 3.52
C ILE A 105 -12.15 3.67 2.43
N TRP A 106 -10.88 3.62 2.81
CA TRP A 106 -9.77 3.39 1.90
C TRP A 106 -9.04 2.11 2.27
N LEU A 107 -8.72 1.32 1.26
CA LEU A 107 -7.94 0.09 1.39
C LEU A 107 -6.71 0.19 0.49
N ASP A 108 -5.53 0.17 1.11
CA ASP A 108 -4.25 0.27 0.43
C ASP A 108 -3.30 -0.84 0.88
N PRO A 109 -2.34 -1.26 0.02
CA PRO A 109 -1.24 -2.10 0.47
C PRO A 109 -0.38 -1.37 1.51
N ASP A 110 0.09 -2.08 2.53
CA ASP A 110 1.07 -1.56 3.48
C ASP A 110 2.46 -1.60 2.85
N LEU A 111 2.89 -0.46 2.29
CA LEU A 111 4.16 -0.31 1.61
C LEU A 111 5.21 0.30 2.54
N THR A 112 6.47 -0.06 2.33
CA THR A 112 7.60 0.62 2.98
C THR A 112 7.71 2.07 2.50
N PRO A 113 8.38 2.97 3.24
CA PRO A 113 8.59 4.36 2.79
C PRO A 113 9.23 4.44 1.40
N LEU A 114 10.24 3.60 1.11
CA LEU A 114 10.88 3.55 -0.20
C LEU A 114 9.92 3.11 -1.31
N GLN A 115 9.06 2.13 -1.05
CA GLN A 115 8.02 1.71 -2.00
C GLN A 115 6.95 2.80 -2.20
N VAL A 116 6.56 3.53 -1.16
CA VAL A 116 5.64 4.67 -1.26
C VAL A 116 6.24 5.77 -2.14
N GLU A 117 7.51 6.10 -1.95
CA GLU A 117 8.22 7.08 -2.78
C GLU A 117 8.33 6.64 -4.24
N ALA A 118 8.71 5.38 -4.49
CA ALA A 118 8.76 4.82 -5.83
C ALA A 118 7.39 4.88 -6.50
N ARG A 119 6.34 4.45 -5.80
CA ARG A 119 4.96 4.51 -6.29
C ARG A 119 4.51 5.93 -6.57
N ARG A 120 4.90 6.91 -5.75
CA ARG A 120 4.60 8.33 -5.97
C ARG A 120 5.23 8.85 -7.27
N LYS A 121 6.47 8.47 -7.56
CA LYS A 121 7.15 8.80 -8.81
C LYS A 121 6.43 8.22 -10.03
N GLU A 122 6.02 6.96 -9.95
CA GLU A 122 5.27 6.31 -11.04
C GLU A 122 3.88 6.93 -11.23
N LEU A 123 3.17 7.25 -10.15
CA LEU A 123 1.89 7.96 -10.23
C LEU A 123 2.03 9.36 -10.84
N ALA A 124 3.15 10.06 -10.59
CA ALA A 124 3.41 11.35 -11.23
C ALA A 124 3.54 11.20 -12.76
N LYS A 125 4.24 10.16 -13.25
CA LYS A 125 4.33 9.85 -14.67
C LYS A 125 2.97 9.54 -15.29
N VAL A 126 2.14 8.76 -14.59
CA VAL A 126 0.76 8.47 -15.02
C VAL A 126 -0.04 9.75 -15.17
N LYS A 127 0.04 10.65 -14.19
CA LYS A 127 -0.67 11.93 -14.21
C LYS A 127 -0.21 12.81 -15.38
N GLU A 128 1.09 12.97 -15.55
CA GLU A 128 1.66 13.73 -16.67
C GLU A 128 1.18 13.21 -18.03
N ALA A 129 1.17 11.90 -18.22
CA ALA A 129 0.67 11.29 -19.45
C ALA A 129 -0.83 11.50 -19.64
N GLN A 130 -1.63 11.42 -18.57
CA GLN A 130 -3.06 11.70 -18.61
C GLN A 130 -3.35 13.17 -18.95
N ASP A 131 -2.60 14.10 -18.37
CA ASP A 131 -2.70 15.54 -18.63
C ASP A 131 -2.32 15.87 -20.08
N ALA A 132 -1.38 15.12 -20.67
CA ALA A 132 -1.03 15.18 -22.09
C ALA A 132 -2.05 14.46 -23.02
N GLY A 133 -3.14 13.93 -22.48
CA GLY A 133 -4.24 13.31 -23.21
C GLY A 133 -4.02 11.84 -23.57
N PHE A 134 -2.98 11.18 -23.07
CA PHE A 134 -2.78 9.74 -23.26
C PHE A 134 -3.59 8.92 -22.27
N PHE A 135 -3.92 7.69 -22.64
CA PHE A 135 -4.44 6.71 -21.69
C PHE A 135 -3.28 6.09 -20.92
N ALA A 136 -3.18 6.43 -19.62
CA ALA A 136 -2.16 5.92 -18.71
C ALA A 136 -2.75 5.45 -17.37
N TYR A 137 -2.16 4.43 -16.78
CA TYR A 137 -2.58 3.84 -15.49
C TYR A 137 -1.40 3.15 -14.80
N LEU A 138 -1.54 2.91 -13.49
CA LEU A 138 -0.56 2.15 -12.71
C LEU A 138 -0.90 0.65 -12.77
N ARG A 139 0.08 -0.20 -13.08
CA ARG A 139 -0.05 -1.66 -13.01
C ARG A 139 1.22 -2.25 -12.42
N ASP A 140 1.08 -3.17 -11.47
CA ASP A 140 2.22 -3.85 -10.81
C ASP A 140 3.29 -2.88 -10.28
N GLY A 141 2.86 -1.71 -9.82
CA GLY A 141 3.72 -0.65 -9.29
C GLY A 141 4.42 0.21 -10.33
N GLN A 142 4.14 0.02 -11.62
CA GLN A 142 4.75 0.76 -12.73
C GLN A 142 3.73 1.57 -13.53
N ALA A 143 4.16 2.72 -14.05
CA ALA A 143 3.35 3.51 -14.96
C ALA A 143 3.28 2.84 -16.35
N ILE A 144 2.07 2.54 -16.80
CA ILE A 144 1.79 2.06 -18.15
C ILE A 144 1.15 3.21 -18.93
N VAL A 145 1.81 3.66 -19.99
CA VAL A 145 1.32 4.70 -20.90
C VAL A 145 1.06 4.07 -22.25
N THR A 146 -0.16 4.22 -22.76
CA THR A 146 -0.51 3.71 -24.09
C THR A 146 -0.43 4.84 -25.12
N GLN A 147 -0.15 4.48 -26.38
CA GLN A 147 -0.11 5.44 -27.49
C GLN A 147 -1.52 5.96 -27.88
N ARG A 148 -2.58 5.38 -27.33
CA ARG A 148 -3.96 5.81 -27.58
C ARG A 148 -4.23 7.11 -26.83
N LYS A 149 -4.64 8.15 -27.57
CA LYS A 149 -5.16 9.38 -26.98
C LYS A 149 -6.59 9.17 -26.51
N ARG A 150 -6.96 9.74 -25.36
CA ARG A 150 -8.36 9.82 -24.93
C ARG A 150 -9.12 10.60 -25.99
N GLN A 151 -10.13 9.99 -26.59
CA GLN A 151 -11.07 10.73 -27.43
C GLN A 151 -11.77 11.74 -26.52
N SER A 152 -11.60 13.02 -26.83
CA SER A 152 -12.38 14.10 -26.24
C SER A 152 -13.83 13.92 -26.70
N SER A 153 -14.69 13.42 -25.82
CA SER A 153 -16.13 13.49 -26.01
C SER A 153 -16.50 14.97 -26.10
N THR A 154 -16.90 15.39 -27.30
CA THR A 154 -17.48 16.72 -27.56
C THR A 154 -18.97 16.67 -27.24
#